data_AF-A0A259PL27-F1
#
_entry.id   AF-A0A259PL27-F1
#
_cell.length_a   1.000
_cell.length_b   1.000
_cell.length_c   1.000
_cell.angle_alpha   90.00
_cell.angle_beta   90.00
_cell.angle_gamma   90.00
#
_symmetry.space_group_name_H-M   'P 1'
#
loop_
_entity.id
_entity.type
_entity.pdbx_description
1 polymer ?
#
loop_
_entity_poly.entity_id
_entity_poly.type
_entity_poly.pdbx_seq_one_letter_code
_entity_poly.pdbx_strand_id
1 'polypeptide(L)' 'MQFGANISFHILFPTISIALGWFLLYFKIQFNRTGLEYWQEAYQFWVKIFALTFALGVVSGITMSFQFG' A
#
# COMPACT_ATOMS: atom_id res chain seq x y z
N MET A 1 14.13 12.69 -19.38
CA MET A 1 13.75 12.99 -17.98
C MET A 1 12.36 12.47 -17.60
N GLN A 2 11.35 12.55 -18.47
CA GLN A 2 9.96 12.08 -18.21
C GLN A 2 9.86 10.61 -17.74
N PHE A 3 10.55 9.68 -18.43
CA PHE A 3 10.54 8.26 -18.09
C PHE A 3 11.12 7.96 -16.68
N GLY A 4 12.27 8.56 -16.36
CA GLY A 4 12.89 8.43 -15.04
C GLY A 4 12.00 8.96 -13.91
N ALA A 5 11.36 10.12 -14.12
CA ALA A 5 10.40 10.68 -13.17
C ALA A 5 9.18 9.76 -12.96
N ASN A 6 8.67 9.13 -14.03
CA ASN A 6 7.54 8.22 -13.95
C ASN A 6 7.87 6.93 -13.17
N ILE A 7 9.05 6.35 -13.39
CA ILE A 7 9.54 5.20 -12.63
C ILE A 7 9.74 5.54 -11.16
N SER A 8 10.40 6.66 -10.87
CA SER A 8 10.63 7.11 -9.49
C SER A 8 9.33 7.41 -8.75
N PHE A 9 8.30 7.91 -9.43
CA PHE A 9 6.98 8.08 -8.84
C PHE A 9 6.29 6.75 -8.58
N HIS A 10 6.28 5.84 -9.56
CA HIS A 10 5.62 4.54 -9.44
C HIS A 10 6.21 3.70 -8.31
N ILE A 11 7.53 3.60 -8.18
CA ILE A 11 8.17 2.67 -7.23
C ILE A 11 7.82 2.97 -5.77
N LEU A 12 7.45 4.21 -5.45
CA LEU A 12 7.02 4.61 -4.10
C LEU A 12 5.78 3.82 -3.65
N PHE A 13 4.80 3.62 -4.54
CA PHE A 13 3.53 3.01 -4.15
C PHE A 13 3.65 1.52 -3.81
N PRO A 14 4.35 0.66 -4.59
CA PRO A 14 4.63 -0.71 -4.19
C PRO A 14 5.43 -0.79 -2.88
N THR A 15 6.46 0.05 -2.70
CA THR A 15 7.26 0.03 -1.46
C THR A 15 6.41 0.38 -0.23
N ILE A 16 5.59 1.43 -0.32
CA ILE A 16 4.68 1.82 0.77
C ILE A 16 3.61 0.75 0.99
N SER A 17 3.07 0.14 -0.08
CA SER A 17 2.07 -0.92 0.03
C SER A 17 2.63 -2.15 0.76
N ILE A 18 3.86 -2.56 0.47
CA ILE A 18 4.52 -3.67 1.18
C ILE A 18 4.69 -3.35 2.67
N ALA A 19 5.17 -2.15 3.00
CA ALA A 19 5.33 -1.73 4.39
C ALA A 19 3.99 -1.70 5.15
N LEU A 20 2.95 -1.12 4.55
CA LEU A 20 1.60 -1.10 5.10
C LEU A 20 1.01 -2.52 5.22
N GLY A 21 1.31 -3.43 4.31
CA GLY A 21 0.91 -4.83 4.40
C GLY A 21 1.41 -5.51 5.67
N TRP A 22 2.71 -5.34 5.99
CA TRP A 22 3.28 -5.82 7.26
C TRP A 22 2.66 -5.13 8.48
N PHE A 23 2.36 -3.84 8.37
CA PHE A 23 1.75 -3.07 9.45
C PHE A 23 0.31 -3.51 9.75
N LEU A 24 -0.48 -3.79 8.71
CA LEU A 24 -1.82 -4.36 8.84
C LEU A 24 -1.78 -5.78 9.43
N LEU A 25 -0.83 -6.61 8.98
CA LEU A 25 -0.63 -7.93 9.55
C LEU A 25 -0.34 -7.85 11.05
N TYR A 26 0.50 -6.91 11.48
CA TYR A 26 0.80 -6.69 12.90
C TYR A 26 -0.48 -6.40 13.70
N PHE A 27 -1.31 -5.44 13.26
CA PHE A 27 -2.57 -5.13 13.95
C PHE A 27 -3.50 -6.34 14.02
N LYS A 28 -3.60 -7.10 12.93
CA LYS A 28 -4.46 -8.29 12.89
C LYS A 28 -3.99 -9.38 13.83
N ILE A 29 -2.68 -9.59 13.94
CA ILE A 29 -2.08 -10.52 14.91
C ILE A 29 -2.38 -10.06 16.35
N GLN A 30 -2.21 -8.76 16.67
CA GLN A 30 -2.48 -8.27 18.02
C GLN A 30 -3.96 -8.39 18.39
N PHE A 31 -4.88 -8.08 17.46
CA PHE A 31 -6.30 -8.30 17.66
C PHE A 31 -6.60 -9.77 17.95
N ASN A 32 -6.09 -10.69 17.15
CA ASN A 32 -6.31 -12.12 17.34
C ASN A 32 -5.72 -12.65 18.67
N ARG A 33 -4.64 -12.04 19.17
CA ARG A 33 -3.99 -12.44 20.44
C ARG A 33 -4.67 -11.87 21.68
N THR A 34 -5.20 -10.65 21.60
CA THR A 34 -5.68 -9.91 22.78
C THR A 34 -7.20 -9.76 22.84
N GLY A 35 -7.90 -9.86 21.70
CA GLY A 35 -9.33 -9.61 21.58
C GLY A 35 -9.73 -8.13 21.77
N LEU A 36 -8.76 -7.21 21.86
CA LEU A 36 -9.05 -5.80 22.15
C LEU A 36 -9.45 -5.06 20.86
N GLU A 37 -10.67 -4.50 20.85
CA GLU A 37 -11.31 -3.86 19.68
C GLU A 37 -10.45 -2.79 19.01
N TYR A 38 -9.68 -2.01 19.79
CA TYR A 38 -8.85 -0.91 19.25
C TYR A 38 -7.81 -1.40 18.23
N TRP A 39 -7.35 -2.65 18.30
CA TRP A 39 -6.46 -3.22 17.29
C TRP A 39 -7.17 -3.41 15.95
N GLN A 40 -8.43 -3.84 15.98
CA GLN A 40 -9.26 -3.99 14.80
C GLN A 40 -9.66 -2.62 14.23
N GLU A 41 -9.97 -1.63 15.08
CA GLU A 41 -10.21 -0.25 14.64
C GLU A 41 -8.99 0.35 13.93
N ALA A 42 -7.80 0.19 14.50
CA ALA A 42 -6.54 0.60 13.88
C ALA A 42 -6.35 -0.11 12.53
N TYR A 43 -6.54 -1.43 12.47
CA TYR A 43 -6.48 -2.19 11.23
C TYR A 43 -7.43 -1.60 10.16
N GLN A 44 -8.68 -1.33 10.50
CA GLN A 44 -9.69 -0.79 9.57
C GLN A 44 -9.33 0.61 9.07
N PHE A 45 -8.76 1.46 9.93
CA PHE A 45 -8.25 2.77 9.53
C PHE A 45 -7.12 2.64 8.50
N TRP A 46 -6.11 1.84 8.81
CA TRP A 46 -4.93 1.68 7.95
C TRP A 46 -5.23 0.92 6.65
N VAL A 47 -6.25 0.05 6.63
CA VAL A 47 -6.68 -0.67 5.41
C VAL A 47 -7.12 0.30 4.32
N LYS A 48 -7.77 1.41 4.69
CA LYS A 48 -8.21 2.43 3.73
C LYS A 48 -7.00 3.13 3.08
N ILE A 49 -5.98 3.44 3.87
CA ILE A 49 -4.73 4.05 3.38
C ILE A 49 -3.96 3.08 2.49
N PHE A 50 -3.89 1.81 2.88
CA PHE A 50 -3.31 0.75 2.04
C PHE A 50 -4.03 0.65 0.69
N ALA A 51 -5.36 0.60 0.69
CA ALA A 51 -6.15 0.48 -0.53
C ALA A 51 -5.94 1.67 -1.48
N LEU A 52 -5.89 2.90 -0.96
CA LEU A 52 -5.59 4.10 -1.75
C LEU A 52 -4.19 4.04 -2.37
N THR A 53 -3.18 3.68 -1.56
CA THR A 53 -1.79 3.58 -2.02
C THR A 53 -1.64 2.50 -3.09
N PHE A 54 -2.26 1.34 -2.87
CA PHE A 54 -2.25 0.21 -3.81
C PHE A 54 -2.90 0.60 -5.14
N ALA A 55 -4.05 1.27 -5.11
CA ALA A 55 -4.73 1.74 -6.31
C ALA A 55 -3.85 2.69 -7.15
N LEU A 56 -3.18 3.64 -6.50
CA LEU A 56 -2.24 4.55 -7.18
C LEU A 56 -1.05 3.79 -7.79
N GLY A 57 -0.54 2.77 -7.10
CA GLY A 57 0.50 1.89 -7.62
C GLY A 57 0.05 1.15 -8.88
N VAL A 58 -1.15 0.55 -8.87
CA VAL A 58 -1.69 -0.15 -10.05
C VAL A 58 -1.87 0.79 -11.24
N VAL A 59 -2.50 1.95 -11.02
CA VAL A 59 -2.75 2.92 -12.09
C VAL A 59 -1.43 3.42 -12.70
N SER A 60 -0.46 3.79 -11.86
CA SER A 60 0.86 4.23 -12.35
C SER A 60 1.63 3.12 -13.07
N GLY A 61 1.51 1.87 -12.63
CA GLY A 61 2.12 0.72 -13.30
C GLY A 61 1.57 0.49 -14.70
N ILE A 62 0.25 0.60 -14.87
CA ILE A 62 -0.41 0.53 -16.18
C ILE A 62 0.08 1.67 -17.09
N THR A 63 0.21 2.90 -16.58
CA THR A 63 0.75 4.00 -17.41
C THR A 63 2.19 3.75 -17.85
N MET A 64 2.98 3.09 -17.01
CA MET A 64 4.37 2.77 -17.33
C MET A 64 4.47 1.68 -18.40
N SER A 65 3.57 0.69 -18.43
CA SER A 65 3.61 -0.35 -19.46
C SER A 65 3.41 0.22 -20.87
N PHE A 66 2.64 1.31 -21.00
CA PHE A 66 2.50 2.03 -22.28
C PHE A 66 3.72 2.87 -22.66
N GLN A 67 4.64 3.17 -21.73
CA GLN A 67 5.90 3.87 -22.03
C GLN A 67 7.02 2.91 -22.48
N PHE A 68 6.84 1.60 -22.24
CA PHE A 68 7.76 0.55 -22.68
C PHE A 68 7.32 -0.14 -23.98
N GLY A 69 6.06 0.01 -24.38
CA GLY A 69 5.47 -0.57 -25.59
C GLY A 69 5.56 0.32 -26.81
#